data_AF-A0A7X2YZ37-F1
#
_entry.id   AF-A0A7X2YZ37-F1
#
_cell.length_a   1.000
_cell.length_b   1.000
_cell.length_c   1.000
_cell.angle_alpha   90.00
_cell.angle_beta   90.00
_cell.angle_gamma   90.00
#
_symmetry.space_group_name_H-M   'P 1'
#
loop_
_entity.id
_entity.type
_entity.pdbx_description
1 polymer ?
#
loop_
_entity_poly.entity_id
_entity_poly.type
_entity_poly.pdbx_seq_one_letter_code
_entity_poly.pdbx_strand_id
1 'polypeptide(L)'
;MFADYRMNTIPAGVVALRDDRIKETWTASVESFLLAPVPVTQSLYAAIMQGTLEPKALPEIPKVNVSWFDGIAWYRDNSDGRLHGVAQKLPNDWKLYDMLGNVWEWCWDLYDIEVYGSYRVFRGGSWAEEAPGCGATCRRSHPSFRIDDLGFRLAKTL
;
A
#
# COMPACT_ATOMS: atom_id res chain seq x y z
N MET A 1 20.07 7.15 6.74
CA MET A 1 21.23 7.14 5.82
C MET A 1 21.39 5.70 5.36
N PHE A 2 20.85 5.33 4.19
CA PHE A 2 20.82 3.94 3.67
C PHE A 2 22.04 3.62 2.78
N ALA A 3 23.07 4.47 2.82
CA ALA A 3 24.16 4.46 1.84
C ALA A 3 25.06 3.21 1.92
N ASP A 4 24.99 2.44 3.00
CA ASP A 4 25.87 1.27 3.23
C ASP A 4 25.17 -0.09 3.02
N TYR A 5 23.92 -0.12 2.58
CA TYR A 5 23.29 -1.41 2.28
C TYR A 5 23.92 -2.02 1.03
N ARG A 6 24.54 -3.20 1.18
CA ARG A 6 25.27 -3.87 0.11
C ARG A 6 24.32 -4.23 -1.04
N MET A 7 24.63 -3.71 -2.22
CA MET A 7 23.95 -4.06 -3.47
C MET A 7 24.99 -4.56 -4.48
N ASN A 8 24.63 -5.57 -5.27
CA ASN A 8 25.46 -6.08 -6.36
C ASN A 8 25.01 -5.44 -7.68
N THR A 9 25.97 -5.10 -8.55
CA THR A 9 25.67 -4.65 -9.91
C THR A 9 25.30 -5.85 -10.78
N ILE A 10 24.12 -5.80 -11.39
CA ILE A 10 23.69 -6.72 -12.43
C ILE A 10 23.92 -6.02 -13.78
N PRO A 11 24.75 -6.58 -14.68
CA PRO A 11 25.05 -5.96 -15.96
C PRO A 11 23.82 -5.97 -16.87
N ALA A 12 23.77 -5.00 -17.79
CA ALA A 12 22.78 -5.00 -18.86
C ALA A 12 22.96 -6.22 -19.77
N GLY A 13 21.87 -6.72 -20.34
CA GLY A 13 21.90 -7.86 -21.24
C GLY A 13 20.53 -8.34 -21.68
N VAL A 14 20.51 -9.46 -22.40
CA VAL A 14 19.29 -10.13 -22.82
C VAL A 14 19.10 -11.39 -21.98
N VAL A 15 17.93 -11.52 -21.36
CA VAL A 15 17.59 -12.66 -20.49
C VAL A 15 16.51 -13.49 -21.18
N ALA A 16 16.69 -14.81 -21.22
CA ALA A 16 15.66 -15.74 -21.64
C ALA A 16 14.71 -16.02 -20.46
N LEU A 17 13.41 -15.85 -20.70
CA LEU A 17 12.34 -16.07 -19.74
C LEU A 17 11.46 -17.22 -20.20
N ARG A 18 10.82 -17.88 -19.22
CA ARG A 18 9.93 -19.02 -19.45
C ARG A 18 8.75 -18.97 -18.49
N ASP A 19 7.55 -19.19 -18.99
CA ASP A 19 6.37 -19.44 -18.17
C ASP A 19 5.97 -20.91 -18.28
N ASP A 20 6.19 -21.67 -17.22
CA ASP A 20 5.89 -23.11 -17.17
C ASP A 20 4.40 -23.45 -17.18
N ARG A 21 3.51 -22.49 -16.89
CA ARG A 21 2.06 -22.70 -16.88
C ARG A 21 1.50 -22.73 -18.30
N ILE A 22 2.04 -21.87 -19.18
CA ILE A 22 1.63 -21.78 -20.59
C ILE A 22 2.66 -22.38 -21.56
N LYS A 23 3.80 -22.87 -21.06
CA LYS A 23 4.90 -23.49 -21.83
C LYS A 23 5.54 -22.57 -22.89
N GLU A 24 5.49 -21.26 -22.66
CA GLU A 24 6.05 -20.25 -23.56
C GLU A 24 7.43 -19.76 -23.09
N THR A 25 8.25 -19.33 -24.04
CA THR A 25 9.55 -18.71 -23.79
C THR A 25 9.74 -17.46 -24.63
N TRP A 26 10.34 -16.41 -24.05
CA TRP A 26 10.67 -15.18 -24.76
C TRP A 26 11.98 -14.59 -24.24
N THR A 27 12.49 -13.56 -24.92
CA THR A 27 13.66 -12.81 -24.45
C THR A 27 13.26 -11.41 -24.03
N ALA A 28 13.95 -10.87 -23.02
CA ALA A 28 13.78 -9.50 -22.56
C ALA A 28 15.14 -8.81 -22.43
N SER A 29 15.24 -7.60 -22.97
CA SER A 29 16.38 -6.71 -22.71
C SER A 29 16.22 -6.09 -21.33
N VAL A 30 17.29 -6.13 -20.53
CA VAL A 30 17.34 -5.58 -19.18
C VAL A 30 18.53 -4.63 -19.11
N GLU A 31 18.28 -3.39 -18.67
CA GLU A 31 19.33 -2.41 -18.39
C GLU A 31 20.14 -2.81 -17.15
N SER A 32 21.32 -2.23 -16.95
CA SER A 32 22.09 -2.49 -15.72
C SER A 32 21.38 -1.92 -14.50
N PHE A 33 21.33 -2.69 -13.41
CA PHE A 33 20.69 -2.26 -12.16
C PHE A 33 21.40 -2.84 -10.93
N LEU A 34 21.08 -2.31 -9.76
CA LEU A 34 21.56 -2.81 -8.48
C LEU A 34 20.54 -3.78 -7.87
N LEU A 35 21.01 -4.93 -7.38
CA LEU A 35 20.17 -5.92 -6.70
C LEU A 35 20.78 -6.31 -5.35
N ALA A 36 19.94 -6.39 -4.32
CA ALA A 36 20.34 -6.86 -3.00
C ALA A 36 20.79 -8.33 -3.07
N PRO A 37 21.93 -8.71 -2.46
CA PRO A 37 22.39 -10.10 -2.47
C PRO A 37 21.55 -11.02 -1.56
N VAL A 38 20.74 -10.45 -0.67
CA VAL A 38 19.88 -11.16 0.29
C VAL A 38 18.50 -10.47 0.38
N PRO A 39 17.44 -11.18 0.79
CA PRO A 39 16.15 -10.56 1.08
C PRO A 39 16.26 -9.46 2.13
N VAL A 40 15.31 -8.51 2.12
CA VAL A 40 15.22 -7.46 3.14
C VAL A 40 15.12 -8.09 4.53
N THR A 41 16.02 -7.70 5.43
CA THR A 41 16.05 -8.18 6.82
C THR A 41 15.05 -7.44 7.69
N GLN A 42 14.75 -7.98 8.87
CA GLN A 42 13.89 -7.30 9.85
C GLN A 42 14.47 -5.93 10.23
N SER A 43 15.79 -5.84 10.43
CA SER A 43 16.47 -4.58 10.77
C SER A 43 16.36 -3.54 9.67
N LEU A 44 16.60 -3.93 8.41
CA LEU A 44 16.48 -3.04 7.26
C LEU A 44 15.03 -2.54 7.10
N TYR A 45 14.05 -3.44 7.21
CA TYR A 45 12.64 -3.06 7.10
C TYR A 45 12.24 -2.04 8.17
N ALA A 46 12.60 -2.29 9.43
CA ALA A 46 12.31 -1.36 10.54
C ALA A 46 12.95 0.02 10.31
N ALA A 47 14.21 0.05 9.84
CA ALA A 47 14.91 1.29 9.52
C ALA A 47 14.23 2.09 8.38
N ILE A 48 13.75 1.40 7.34
CA ILE A 48 13.03 2.04 6.22
C ILE A 48 11.67 2.57 6.67
N MET A 49 10.92 1.76 7.42
CA MET A 49 9.57 2.10 7.89
C MET A 49 9.56 3.02 9.12
N GLN A 50 10.72 3.49 9.58
CA GLN A 50 10.88 4.31 10.80
C GLN A 50 10.25 3.65 12.04
N GLY A 51 10.22 2.32 12.05
CA GLY A 51 9.70 1.52 13.14
C GLY A 51 10.80 1.00 14.06
N THR A 52 10.40 0.46 15.19
CA THR A 52 11.30 -0.27 16.11
C THR A 52 11.24 -1.76 15.85
N LEU A 53 12.39 -2.44 15.99
CA LEU A 53 12.41 -3.89 16.05
C LEU A 53 11.66 -4.37 17.30
N GLU A 54 10.91 -5.45 17.15
CA GLU A 54 10.28 -6.13 18.28
C GLU A 54 11.36 -6.62 19.27
N PRO A 55 11.09 -6.68 20.58
CA PRO A 55 12.08 -7.12 21.57
C PRO A 55 12.65 -8.52 21.32
N LYS A 56 11.90 -9.40 20.65
CA LYS A 56 12.31 -10.76 20.29
C LYS A 56 12.73 -10.91 18.83
N ALA A 57 12.82 -9.81 18.08
CA ALA A 57 13.23 -9.84 16.69
C ALA A 57 14.67 -10.34 16.54
N LEU A 58 14.93 -11.04 15.44
CA LEU A 58 16.28 -11.39 15.02
C LEU A 58 16.64 -10.44 13.87
N PRO A 59 17.55 -9.47 14.06
CA PRO A 59 17.79 -8.39 13.09
C PRO A 59 18.06 -8.87 11.65
N GLU A 60 18.84 -9.93 11.50
CA GLU A 60 19.38 -10.41 10.23
C GLU A 60 18.53 -11.50 9.53
N ILE A 61 17.38 -11.87 10.09
CA ILE A 61 16.48 -12.80 9.39
C ILE A 61 15.60 -12.05 8.40
N PRO A 62 15.16 -12.70 7.29
CA PRO A 62 14.25 -12.07 6.34
C PRO A 62 12.99 -11.52 7.02
N LYS A 63 12.60 -10.30 6.66
CA LYS A 63 11.28 -9.79 7.01
C LYS A 63 10.25 -10.54 6.16
N VAL A 64 9.36 -11.26 6.85
CA VAL A 64 8.22 -11.98 6.28
C VAL A 64 6.91 -11.34 6.75
N ASN A 65 5.78 -11.85 6.23
CA ASN A 65 4.43 -11.33 6.50
C ASN A 65 4.29 -9.84 6.16
N VAL A 66 4.87 -9.44 5.03
CA VAL A 66 4.67 -8.12 4.42
C VAL A 66 3.86 -8.35 3.16
N SER A 67 2.69 -7.74 3.11
CA SER A 67 1.82 -7.73 1.94
C SER A 67 2.07 -6.49 1.09
N TRP A 68 1.57 -6.50 -0.14
CA TRP A 68 1.53 -5.29 -0.95
C TRP A 68 0.71 -4.17 -0.29
N PHE A 69 -0.37 -4.52 0.43
CA PHE A 69 -1.21 -3.57 1.16
C PHE A 69 -0.44 -2.81 2.25
N ASP A 70 0.52 -3.46 2.92
CA ASP A 70 1.34 -2.82 3.94
C ASP A 70 2.15 -1.62 3.43
N GLY A 71 2.50 -1.64 2.14
CA GLY A 71 3.23 -0.56 1.49
C GLY A 71 2.36 0.63 1.09
N ILE A 72 1.05 0.44 0.87
CA ILE A 72 0.17 1.43 0.22
C ILE A 72 -1.00 1.91 1.08
N ALA A 73 -1.31 1.23 2.20
CA ALA A 73 -2.48 1.55 3.01
C ALA A 73 -2.22 1.40 4.53
N TRP A 74 -2.90 2.24 5.31
CA TRP A 74 -3.10 2.03 6.74
C TRP A 74 -4.44 1.31 6.97
N TYR A 75 -4.42 0.13 7.56
CA TYR A 75 -5.59 -0.72 7.80
C TYR A 75 -5.45 -1.42 9.16
N ARG A 76 -6.48 -2.16 9.59
CA ARG A 76 -6.62 -2.68 10.96
C ARG A 76 -5.35 -3.32 11.52
N ASP A 77 -4.67 -4.15 10.75
CA ASP A 77 -3.54 -4.94 11.26
C ASP A 77 -2.22 -4.16 11.34
N ASN A 78 -2.12 -3.02 10.65
CA ASN A 78 -0.90 -2.22 10.59
C ASN A 78 -1.06 -0.79 11.10
N SER A 79 -2.26 -0.38 11.52
CA SER A 79 -2.56 1.00 11.93
C SER A 79 -2.38 1.28 13.42
N ASP A 80 -2.03 0.29 14.24
CA ASP A 80 -2.05 0.41 15.71
C ASP A 80 -3.39 0.90 16.27
N GLY A 81 -4.50 0.68 15.54
CA GLY A 81 -5.83 1.11 15.92
C GLY A 81 -6.03 2.63 15.95
N ARG A 82 -5.30 3.38 15.11
CA ARG A 82 -5.38 4.84 15.07
C ARG A 82 -5.13 5.44 13.69
N LEU A 83 -5.42 6.74 13.57
CA LEU A 83 -5.00 7.58 12.46
C LEU A 83 -3.48 7.75 12.42
N HIS A 84 -2.96 7.87 11.21
CA HIS A 84 -1.55 8.16 10.95
C HIS A 84 -1.39 9.47 10.19
N GLY A 85 -0.18 10.03 10.24
CA GLY A 85 0.15 11.20 9.42
C GLY A 85 -0.04 10.90 7.94
N VAL A 86 -0.51 11.89 7.17
CA VAL A 86 -0.70 11.75 5.73
C VAL A 86 0.63 11.49 5.01
N ALA A 87 0.56 10.80 3.88
CA ALA A 87 1.69 10.53 2.99
C ALA A 87 2.84 9.72 3.61
N GLN A 88 2.51 8.81 4.54
CA GLN A 88 3.48 7.89 5.17
C GLN A 88 3.57 6.52 4.48
N LYS A 89 2.68 6.24 3.52
CA LYS A 89 2.70 5.05 2.65
C LYS A 89 3.08 5.44 1.22
N LEU A 90 3.33 4.45 0.36
CA LEU A 90 3.68 4.68 -1.04
C LEU A 90 2.49 5.31 -1.79
N PRO A 91 2.74 6.34 -2.63
CA PRO A 91 1.69 6.91 -3.45
C PRO A 91 1.42 6.05 -4.69
N ASN A 92 0.29 6.30 -5.36
CA ASN A 92 0.08 5.83 -6.73
C ASN A 92 0.86 6.66 -7.76
N ASP A 93 0.75 6.30 -9.04
CA ASP A 93 1.49 6.95 -10.14
C ASP A 93 1.18 8.45 -10.29
N TRP A 94 0.02 8.90 -9.83
CA TRP A 94 -0.37 10.32 -9.81
C TRP A 94 0.14 11.08 -8.58
N LYS A 95 1.00 10.45 -7.76
CA LYS A 95 1.52 11.00 -6.50
C LYS A 95 0.41 11.31 -5.49
N LEU A 96 -0.71 10.57 -5.57
CA LEU A 96 -1.77 10.63 -4.56
C LEU A 96 -1.47 9.63 -3.45
N TYR A 97 -1.53 10.11 -2.22
CA TYR A 97 -1.32 9.34 -1.00
C TYR A 97 -2.66 9.08 -0.31
N ASP A 98 -2.66 8.06 0.56
CA ASP A 98 -3.80 7.71 1.42
C ASP A 98 -5.10 7.50 0.64
N MET A 99 -4.99 7.06 -0.63
CA MET A 99 -6.15 6.71 -1.45
C MET A 99 -6.81 5.42 -0.97
N LEU A 100 -6.06 4.59 -0.24
CA LEU A 100 -6.48 3.33 0.35
C LEU A 100 -6.11 3.34 1.84
N GLY A 101 -7.07 3.05 2.70
CA GLY A 101 -6.89 3.06 4.14
C GLY A 101 -6.71 4.46 4.74
N ASN A 102 -6.21 4.51 5.97
CA ASN A 102 -6.18 5.69 6.84
C ASN A 102 -7.59 6.19 7.17
N VAL A 103 -8.30 6.84 6.23
CA VAL A 103 -9.69 7.25 6.41
C VAL A 103 -10.53 6.89 5.19
N TRP A 104 -11.79 6.54 5.44
CA TRP A 104 -12.81 6.58 4.41
C TRP A 104 -12.95 8.03 3.92
N GLU A 105 -13.29 8.22 2.65
CA GLU A 105 -13.44 9.56 2.08
C GLU A 105 -14.81 9.78 1.47
N TRP A 106 -15.53 10.78 1.95
CA TRP A 106 -16.78 11.23 1.36
C TRP A 106 -16.60 11.62 -0.11
N CYS A 107 -17.52 11.13 -0.95
CA CYS A 107 -17.65 11.49 -2.35
C CYS A 107 -19.01 12.15 -2.62
N TRP A 108 -19.10 12.90 -3.71
CA TRP A 108 -20.36 13.54 -4.11
C TRP A 108 -21.38 12.54 -4.64
N ASP A 109 -20.97 11.40 -5.19
CA ASP A 109 -21.84 10.41 -5.82
C ASP A 109 -22.85 9.79 -4.84
N LEU A 110 -24.02 9.43 -5.36
CA LEU A 110 -25.03 8.65 -4.63
C LEU A 110 -24.66 7.17 -4.65
N TYR A 111 -24.92 6.45 -3.56
CA TYR A 111 -24.53 5.05 -3.40
C TYR A 111 -25.37 4.11 -4.27
N ASP A 112 -26.69 4.14 -4.06
CA ASP A 112 -27.70 3.46 -4.84
C ASP A 112 -29.02 4.18 -4.56
N ILE A 113 -29.58 4.80 -5.60
CA ILE A 113 -30.72 5.72 -5.48
C ILE A 113 -32.01 4.95 -5.18
N GLU A 114 -32.15 3.76 -5.75
CA GLU A 114 -33.36 2.94 -5.62
C GLU A 114 -33.49 2.37 -4.21
N VAL A 115 -32.36 1.97 -3.61
CA VAL A 115 -32.34 1.35 -2.29
C VAL A 115 -32.14 2.36 -1.17
N TYR A 116 -31.26 3.37 -1.35
CA TYR A 116 -30.83 4.27 -0.29
C TYR A 116 -31.11 5.75 -0.57
N GLY A 117 -31.78 6.09 -1.67
CA GLY A 117 -32.20 7.45 -1.97
C GLY A 117 -31.04 8.45 -2.05
N SER A 118 -30.96 9.36 -1.08
CA SER A 118 -29.99 10.47 -1.06
C SER A 118 -28.64 10.14 -0.40
N TYR A 119 -28.41 8.86 -0.09
CA TYR A 119 -27.21 8.40 0.59
C TYR A 119 -25.97 8.58 -0.30
N ARG A 120 -24.99 9.34 0.21
CA ARG A 120 -23.70 9.58 -0.45
C ARG A 120 -22.75 8.43 -0.21
N VAL A 121 -21.85 8.17 -1.15
CA VAL A 121 -20.83 7.13 -1.00
C VAL A 121 -19.58 7.67 -0.30
N PHE A 122 -18.92 6.82 0.46
CA PHE A 122 -17.52 7.00 0.83
C PHE A 122 -16.68 5.79 0.37
N ARG A 123 -15.39 6.05 0.07
CA ARG A 123 -14.47 5.13 -0.64
C ARG A 123 -13.12 5.03 0.08
N GLY A 124 -12.33 4.02 -0.30
CA GLY A 124 -10.91 3.89 0.08
C GLY A 124 -10.62 3.00 1.28
N GLY A 125 -11.59 2.74 2.15
CA GLY A 125 -11.33 2.05 3.42
C GLY A 125 -10.70 2.96 4.45
N SER A 126 -10.46 2.45 5.65
CA SER A 126 -9.88 3.21 6.75
C SER A 126 -8.90 2.38 7.57
N TRP A 127 -8.26 3.01 8.54
CA TRP A 127 -7.39 2.35 9.52
C TRP A 127 -8.09 1.22 10.30
N ALA A 128 -9.43 1.19 10.35
CA ALA A 128 -10.21 0.20 11.10
C ALA A 128 -10.69 -0.98 10.23
N GLU A 129 -10.55 -0.88 8.91
CA GLU A 129 -10.96 -1.92 7.97
C GLU A 129 -9.88 -3.01 7.84
N GLU A 130 -10.31 -4.23 7.51
CA GLU A 130 -9.36 -5.26 7.07
C GLU A 130 -8.77 -4.87 5.71
N ALA A 131 -7.60 -5.41 5.35
CA ALA A 131 -6.93 -5.05 4.09
C ALA A 131 -7.83 -5.13 2.84
N PRO A 132 -8.68 -6.18 2.64
CA PRO A 132 -9.62 -6.22 1.53
C PRO A 132 -10.69 -5.11 1.56
N GLY A 133 -11.00 -4.57 2.73
CA GLY A 133 -11.92 -3.45 2.92
C GLY A 133 -11.35 -2.11 2.42
N CYS A 134 -10.03 -2.02 2.24
CA CYS A 134 -9.32 -0.85 1.70
C CYS A 134 -9.11 -0.89 0.18
N GLY A 135 -9.92 -1.65 -0.56
CA GLY A 135 -9.81 -1.75 -2.02
C GLY A 135 -10.31 -0.49 -2.74
N ALA A 136 -9.73 -0.19 -3.91
CA ALA A 136 -10.14 0.94 -4.74
C ALA A 136 -11.61 0.88 -5.21
N THR A 137 -12.19 -0.33 -5.24
CA THR A 137 -13.60 -0.57 -5.59
C THR A 137 -14.52 -0.60 -4.37
N CYS A 138 -13.97 -0.59 -3.15
CA CYS A 138 -14.76 -0.67 -1.93
C CYS A 138 -15.59 0.60 -1.73
N ARG A 139 -16.86 0.39 -1.38
CA ARG A 139 -17.85 1.45 -1.24
C ARG A 139 -18.73 1.17 -0.02
N ARG A 140 -18.99 2.21 0.76
CA ARG A 140 -19.91 2.17 1.90
C ARG A 140 -20.72 3.48 1.94
N SER A 141 -21.79 3.49 2.73
CA SER A 141 -22.65 4.66 2.86
C SER A 141 -23.41 4.67 4.18
N HIS A 142 -23.57 5.88 4.74
CA HIS A 142 -24.52 6.16 5.82
C HIS A 142 -24.66 7.69 6.02
N PRO A 143 -25.85 8.30 5.86
CA PRO A 143 -26.02 9.75 5.65
C PRO A 143 -25.58 10.61 6.84
N SER A 144 -25.68 10.08 8.05
CA SER A 144 -25.36 10.78 9.29
C SER A 144 -24.00 10.39 9.90
N PHE A 145 -23.22 9.52 9.26
CA PHE A 145 -21.94 9.09 9.85
C PHE A 145 -20.97 10.26 10.00
N ARG A 146 -20.49 10.40 11.23
CA ARG A 146 -19.41 11.27 11.68
C ARG A 146 -18.62 10.42 12.67
N ILE A 147 -17.69 9.64 12.12
CA ILE A 147 -16.92 8.63 12.84
C ILE A 147 -15.44 8.92 12.66
N ASP A 148 -14.63 8.41 13.59
CA ASP A 148 -13.22 8.80 13.76
C ASP A 148 -12.31 8.40 12.60
N ASP A 149 -12.82 7.63 11.65
CA ASP A 149 -12.13 7.09 10.49
C ASP A 149 -12.78 7.50 9.15
N LEU A 150 -13.64 8.52 9.15
CA LEU A 150 -14.32 9.06 7.96
C LEU A 150 -14.01 10.54 7.75
N GLY A 151 -13.25 10.83 6.70
CA GLY A 151 -12.86 12.16 6.24
C GLY A 151 -13.34 12.47 4.81
N PHE A 152 -12.59 13.32 4.11
CA PHE A 152 -12.84 13.71 2.72
C PHE A 152 -11.58 14.31 2.08
N ARG A 153 -11.54 14.36 0.75
CA ARG A 153 -10.56 15.14 -0.01
C ARG A 153 -11.24 16.14 -0.93
N LEU A 154 -10.58 17.26 -1.19
CA LEU A 154 -11.11 18.31 -2.04
C LEU A 154 -10.79 18.04 -3.52
N ALA A 155 -11.72 18.41 -4.38
CA ALA A 155 -11.54 18.47 -5.83
C ALA A 155 -12.03 19.82 -6.34
N LYS A 156 -11.36 20.36 -7.37
CA LYS A 156 -11.73 21.62 -8.02
C LYS A 156 -11.46 21.49 -9.52
N THR A 157 -12.35 22.03 -10.33
CA THR A 157 -12.13 22.19 -11.77
C THR A 157 -11.04 23.24 -12.05
N LEU A 158 -10.30 23.06 -13.14
CA LEU A 158 -9.32 24.03 -13.63
C LEU A 158 -10.02 25.22 -14.29
#